data_AF-A0A9X1HG88-F1
#
_entry.id   AF-A0A9X1HG88-F1
#
_cell.length_a   1.000
_cell.length_b   1.000
_cell.length_c   1.000
_cell.angle_alpha   90.00
_cell.angle_beta   90.00
_cell.angle_gamma   90.00
#
_symmetry.space_group_name_H-M   'P 1'
#
loop_
_entity.id
_entity.type
_entity.pdbx_description
1 polymer ?
#
loop_
_entity_poly.entity_id
_entity_poly.type
_entity_poly.pdbx_seq_one_letter_code
_entity_poly.pdbx_strand_id
1 'polypeptide(L)'
;MIFFLVVFTGLYARLHFPDLTVNGATIPMDGIVSAYVVSEFPVFVALIVVLGLISAGLSTLEGLIQSISTSVTNDIIKPFCEGRIGLEGNRKIIINRLVIILMGIITIFLSWDQLINPKLSVGIFAQNGVYAYFSAAFMPILMGMFWKDVPKAAPIAASLTAVIVHFSMYYGQLPVPFTQANGENPGVAAAVAIICSVLAAITVYYTTGKPVPVSVTNNGDSQ
;
A
#
# COMPACT_ATOMS: atom_id res chain seq x y z
N MET A 1 6.49 13.43 17.07
CA MET A 1 5.76 14.30 18.03
C MET A 1 4.58 14.98 17.36
N ILE A 2 4.76 15.84 16.35
CA ILE A 2 3.66 16.58 15.69
C ILE A 2 2.64 15.66 14.98
N PHE A 3 3.08 14.60 14.29
CA PHE A 3 2.18 13.66 13.61
C PHE A 3 1.14 13.02 14.54
N PHE A 4 1.51 12.72 15.79
CA PHE A 4 0.61 12.11 16.77
C PHE A 4 -0.53 13.05 17.19
N LEU A 5 -0.41 14.36 16.95
CA LEU A 5 -1.49 15.31 17.22
C LEU A 5 -2.75 15.05 16.38
N VAL A 6 -2.61 14.42 15.21
CA VAL A 6 -3.75 14.04 14.34
C VAL A 6 -4.72 13.11 15.07
N VAL A 7 -4.20 12.22 15.93
CA VAL A 7 -5.03 11.31 16.74
C VAL A 7 -5.88 12.10 17.73
N PHE A 8 -5.29 13.10 18.39
CA PHE A 8 -6.01 13.98 19.30
C PHE A 8 -7.06 14.81 18.56
N THR A 9 -6.73 15.36 17.38
CA THR A 9 -7.72 16.07 16.54
C THR A 9 -8.90 15.19 16.17
N GLY A 10 -8.65 13.94 15.77
CA GLY A 10 -9.71 12.97 15.48
C GLY A 10 -10.55 12.63 16.71
N LEU A 11 -9.92 12.47 17.88
CA LEU A 11 -10.61 12.24 19.14
C LEU A 11 -11.54 13.41 19.52
N TYR A 12 -11.04 14.65 19.45
CA TYR A 12 -11.87 15.84 19.73
C TYR A 12 -13.04 15.96 18.75
N ALA A 13 -12.79 15.74 17.45
CA ALA A 13 -13.85 15.76 16.43
C ALA A 13 -14.92 14.68 16.72
N ARG A 14 -14.50 13.49 17.17
CA ARG A 14 -15.43 12.41 17.56
C ARG A 14 -16.23 12.72 18.82
N LEU A 15 -15.63 13.39 19.80
CA LEU A 15 -16.32 13.84 21.01
C LEU A 15 -17.35 14.94 20.72
N HIS A 16 -17.07 15.83 19.76
CA HIS A 16 -17.98 16.88 19.33
C HIS A 16 -19.15 16.32 18.51
N PHE A 17 -18.92 15.30 17.67
CA PHE A 17 -19.94 14.61 16.89
C PHE A 17 -20.08 13.13 17.32
N PRO A 18 -20.64 12.83 18.51
CA PRO A 18 -20.76 11.46 19.01
C PRO A 18 -21.65 10.59 18.12
N ASP A 19 -22.67 11.19 17.50
CA ASP A 19 -23.60 10.51 16.61
C ASP A 19 -23.24 10.64 15.12
N LEU A 20 -22.10 11.26 14.79
CA LEU A 20 -21.68 11.59 13.40
C LEU A 20 -22.76 12.36 12.64
N THR A 21 -23.43 13.31 13.28
CA THR A 21 -24.45 14.14 12.63
C THR A 21 -24.15 15.62 12.76
N VAL A 22 -24.41 16.38 11.69
CA VAL A 22 -24.41 17.84 11.67
C VAL A 22 -25.73 18.28 11.05
N ASN A 23 -26.48 19.15 11.74
CA ASN A 23 -27.76 19.68 11.26
C ASN A 23 -28.76 18.59 10.80
N GLY A 24 -28.75 17.42 11.46
CA GLY A 24 -29.62 16.28 11.14
C GLY A 24 -29.18 15.42 9.95
N ALA A 25 -28.05 15.73 9.31
CA ALA A 25 -27.45 14.91 8.26
C ALA A 25 -26.26 14.10 8.79
N THR A 26 -26.17 12.83 8.39
CA THR A 26 -25.05 11.95 8.74
C THR A 26 -23.76 12.35 8.01
N ILE A 27 -22.67 12.44 8.76
CA ILE A 27 -21.33 12.77 8.26
C ILE A 27 -20.59 11.47 7.94
N PRO A 28 -19.97 11.33 6.76
CA PRO A 28 -19.07 10.22 6.49
C PRO A 28 -17.85 10.30 7.42
N MET A 29 -17.31 9.14 7.83
CA MET A 29 -16.17 9.07 8.76
C MET A 29 -14.98 9.94 8.35
N ASP A 30 -14.66 9.98 7.06
CA ASP A 30 -13.53 10.74 6.52
C ASP A 30 -13.78 12.27 6.51
N GLY A 31 -15.02 12.71 6.65
CA GLY A 31 -15.41 14.12 6.69
C GLY A 31 -15.41 14.74 8.09
N ILE A 32 -15.22 13.95 9.15
CA ILE A 32 -15.44 14.41 10.54
C ILE A 32 -14.52 15.56 10.94
N VAL A 33 -13.25 15.52 10.54
CA VAL A 33 -12.27 16.56 10.89
C VAL A 33 -12.58 17.85 10.15
N SER A 34 -12.96 17.78 8.87
CA SER A 34 -13.36 18.95 8.08
C SER A 34 -14.63 19.58 8.65
N ALA A 35 -15.62 18.77 9.04
CA ALA A 35 -16.83 19.25 9.69
C ALA A 35 -16.52 19.95 11.03
N TYR A 36 -15.63 19.36 11.83
CA TYR A 36 -15.20 19.93 13.11
C TYR A 36 -14.49 21.26 12.96
N VAL A 37 -13.61 21.39 11.96
CA VAL A 37 -12.90 22.65 11.70
C VAL A 37 -13.88 23.78 11.34
N VAL A 38 -14.90 23.47 10.53
CA VAL A 38 -15.90 24.45 10.11
C VAL A 38 -16.88 24.81 11.23
N SER A 39 -17.18 23.88 12.15
CA SER A 39 -18.11 24.14 13.25
C SER A 39 -17.48 24.87 14.44
N GLU A 40 -16.21 24.58 14.75
CA GLU A 40 -15.57 25.06 15.98
C GLU A 40 -14.83 26.41 15.78
N PHE A 41 -14.23 26.63 14.61
CA PHE A 41 -13.35 27.78 14.41
C PHE A 41 -14.05 28.95 13.69
N PRO A 42 -13.60 30.20 13.94
CA PRO A 42 -14.01 31.35 13.15
C PRO A 42 -13.70 31.15 11.66
N VAL A 43 -14.55 31.70 10.78
CA VAL A 43 -14.48 31.52 9.31
C VAL A 43 -13.07 31.71 8.75
N PHE A 44 -12.36 32.75 9.18
CA PHE A 44 -11.00 33.03 8.70
C PHE A 44 -10.01 31.90 9.02
N VAL A 45 -10.06 31.36 10.25
CA VAL A 45 -9.19 30.27 10.69
C VAL A 45 -9.58 28.97 9.98
N ALA A 46 -10.88 28.68 9.90
CA ALA A 46 -11.39 27.51 9.19
C ALA A 46 -10.93 27.49 7.72
N LEU A 47 -11.01 28.62 7.01
CA LEU A 47 -10.54 28.73 5.63
C LEU A 47 -9.04 28.44 5.51
N ILE A 48 -8.20 29.00 6.39
CA ILE A 48 -6.76 28.73 6.38
C ILE A 48 -6.48 27.24 6.58
N VAL A 49 -7.15 26.61 7.56
CA VAL A 49 -6.96 25.19 7.87
C VAL A 49 -7.41 24.31 6.71
N VAL A 50 -8.61 24.54 6.16
CA VAL A 50 -9.14 23.75 5.04
C VAL A 50 -8.28 23.90 3.79
N LEU A 51 -7.86 25.12 3.44
CA LEU A 51 -6.94 25.34 2.32
C LEU A 51 -5.58 24.68 2.55
N GLY A 52 -5.07 24.71 3.79
CA GLY A 52 -3.86 24.00 4.19
C GLY A 52 -3.97 22.49 4.03
N LEU A 53 -5.09 21.89 4.46
CA LEU A 53 -5.37 20.46 4.30
C LEU A 53 -5.45 20.05 2.82
N ILE A 54 -6.14 20.84 2.00
CA ILE A 54 -6.22 20.63 0.55
C ILE A 54 -4.82 20.72 -0.08
N SER A 55 -4.06 21.75 0.27
CA SER A 55 -2.69 21.96 -0.23
C SER A 55 -1.76 20.80 0.15
N ALA A 56 -1.82 20.33 1.40
CA ALA A 56 -1.05 19.18 1.85
C ALA A 56 -1.43 17.88 1.10
N GLY A 57 -2.74 17.67 0.88
CA GLY A 57 -3.24 16.53 0.10
C GLY A 57 -2.76 16.56 -1.35
N LEU A 58 -2.84 17.72 -2.01
CA LEU A 58 -2.38 17.89 -3.40
C LEU A 58 -0.86 17.70 -3.54
N SER A 59 -0.07 18.25 -2.61
CA SER A 59 1.39 18.07 -2.61
C SER A 59 1.80 16.61 -2.44
N THR A 60 1.09 15.87 -1.57
CA THR A 60 1.32 14.43 -1.38
C THR A 60 0.93 13.64 -2.63
N LEU A 61 -0.21 13.96 -3.23
CA LEU A 61 -0.71 13.30 -4.44
C LEU A 61 0.27 13.49 -5.60
N GLU A 62 0.74 14.71 -5.84
CA GLU A 62 1.71 14.99 -6.92
C GLU A 62 3.00 14.19 -6.73
N GLY A 63 3.54 14.16 -5.51
CA GLY A 63 4.71 13.37 -5.17
C GLY A 63 4.51 11.86 -5.38
N LEU A 64 3.35 11.32 -4.99
CA LEU A 64 3.02 9.90 -5.16
C LEU A 64 2.81 9.54 -6.63
N ILE A 65 2.08 10.33 -7.40
CA ILE A 65 1.89 10.10 -8.85
C ILE A 65 3.23 10.05 -9.55
N GLN A 66 4.10 11.02 -9.28
CA GLN A 66 5.42 11.08 -9.90
C GLN A 66 6.27 9.87 -9.50
N SER A 67 6.32 9.55 -8.20
CA SER A 67 7.14 8.46 -7.68
C SER A 67 6.70 7.10 -8.24
N ILE A 68 5.41 6.79 -8.13
CA ILE A 68 4.86 5.51 -8.61
C ILE A 68 5.01 5.40 -10.13
N SER A 69 4.76 6.46 -10.88
CA SER A 69 4.92 6.43 -12.33
C SER A 69 6.36 6.13 -12.75
N THR A 70 7.34 6.71 -12.04
CA THR A 70 8.75 6.40 -12.31
C THR A 70 9.13 4.97 -11.91
N SER A 71 8.65 4.46 -10.78
CA SER A 71 8.87 3.05 -10.38
C SER A 71 8.23 2.07 -11.36
N VAL A 72 6.98 2.28 -11.77
CA VAL A 72 6.32 1.43 -12.77
C VAL A 72 7.09 1.46 -14.10
N THR A 73 7.52 2.64 -14.54
CA THR A 73 8.26 2.78 -15.81
C THR A 73 9.63 2.09 -15.75
N ASN A 74 10.39 2.29 -14.67
CA ASN A 74 11.77 1.82 -14.56
C ASN A 74 11.89 0.37 -14.07
N ASP A 75 11.00 -0.06 -13.19
CA ASP A 75 11.13 -1.33 -12.47
C ASP A 75 10.25 -2.41 -13.11
N ILE A 76 9.16 -2.04 -13.80
CA ILE A 76 8.24 -2.98 -14.44
C ILE A 76 8.36 -2.89 -15.97
N ILE A 77 8.07 -1.73 -16.55
CA ILE A 77 7.98 -1.59 -18.02
C ILE A 77 9.37 -1.75 -18.66
N LYS A 78 10.41 -1.15 -18.09
CA LYS A 78 11.75 -1.20 -18.67
C LYS A 78 12.31 -2.63 -18.75
N PRO A 79 12.41 -3.42 -17.67
CA PRO A 79 12.96 -4.78 -17.73
C PRO A 79 12.12 -5.71 -18.60
N PHE A 80 10.80 -5.50 -18.64
CA PHE A 80 9.89 -6.31 -19.46
C PHE A 80 10.02 -6.02 -20.97
N CYS A 81 10.36 -4.78 -21.33
CA CYS A 81 10.47 -4.33 -22.72
C CYS A 81 11.92 -4.19 -23.22
N GLU A 82 12.93 -4.48 -22.39
CA GLU A 82 14.37 -4.26 -22.64
C GLU A 82 14.88 -4.95 -23.92
N GLY A 83 14.18 -5.98 -24.41
CA GLY A 83 14.47 -6.67 -25.67
C GLY A 83 13.54 -6.37 -26.86
N ARG A 84 12.49 -5.54 -26.70
CA ARG A 84 11.50 -5.27 -27.78
C ARG A 84 11.37 -3.80 -28.15
N ILE A 85 11.61 -2.89 -27.21
CA ILE A 85 11.38 -1.45 -27.40
C ILE A 85 12.55 -0.73 -26.72
N GLY A 86 13.38 -0.03 -27.49
CA GLY A 86 14.42 0.84 -26.93
C GLY A 86 13.77 1.98 -26.13
N LEU A 87 13.78 1.86 -24.81
CA LEU A 87 13.16 2.80 -23.87
C LEU A 87 14.15 3.90 -23.46
N GLU A 88 14.66 4.62 -24.46
CA GLU A 88 15.63 5.70 -24.26
C GLU A 88 15.05 7.07 -24.61
N GLY A 89 15.59 8.10 -23.97
CA GLY A 89 15.26 9.52 -24.24
C GLY A 89 13.75 9.82 -24.21
N ASN A 90 13.25 10.41 -25.29
CA ASN A 90 11.87 10.88 -25.40
C ASN A 90 10.80 9.78 -25.26
N ARG A 91 11.09 8.53 -25.67
CA ARG A 91 10.11 7.43 -25.55
C ARG A 91 9.80 7.10 -24.10
N LYS A 92 10.82 7.14 -23.23
CA LYS A 92 10.67 6.94 -21.80
C LYS A 92 9.77 8.00 -21.16
N ILE A 93 9.92 9.26 -21.58
CA ILE A 93 9.09 10.38 -21.12
C ILE A 93 7.62 10.18 -21.55
N ILE A 94 7.40 9.78 -22.81
CA ILE A 94 6.05 9.51 -23.32
C ILE A 94 5.39 8.37 -22.53
N ILE A 95 6.11 7.28 -22.29
CA ILE A 95 5.59 6.14 -21.53
C ILE A 95 5.29 6.54 -20.08
N ASN A 96 6.18 7.28 -19.43
CA ASN A 96 5.92 7.80 -18.10
C ASN A 96 4.63 8.65 -18.07
N ARG A 97 4.41 9.51 -19.07
CA ARG A 97 3.15 10.28 -19.20
C ARG A 97 1.93 9.38 -19.41
N LEU A 98 2.05 8.32 -20.19
CA LEU A 98 0.95 7.35 -20.38
C LEU A 98 0.63 6.61 -19.07
N VAL A 99 1.66 6.24 -18.29
CA VAL A 99 1.47 5.64 -16.96
C VAL A 99 0.74 6.61 -16.04
N ILE A 100 1.12 7.89 -16.00
CA ILE A 100 0.40 8.93 -15.23
C ILE A 100 -1.07 9.01 -15.64
N ILE A 101 -1.37 9.05 -16.95
CA ILE A 101 -2.74 9.12 -17.46
C ILE A 101 -3.55 7.89 -17.03
N LEU A 102 -2.98 6.69 -17.20
CA LEU A 102 -3.62 5.43 -16.81
C LEU A 102 -3.89 5.39 -15.30
N MET A 103 -2.91 5.77 -14.48
CA MET A 103 -3.07 5.88 -13.03
C MET A 103 -4.14 6.90 -12.66
N GLY A 104 -4.22 8.03 -13.35
CA GLY A 104 -5.27 9.03 -13.16
C GLY A 104 -6.66 8.46 -13.41
N ILE A 105 -6.84 7.71 -14.50
CA ILE A 105 -8.12 7.04 -14.81
C ILE A 105 -8.51 6.04 -13.71
N ILE A 106 -7.57 5.19 -13.27
CA ILE A 106 -7.81 4.22 -12.19
C ILE A 106 -8.17 4.94 -10.88
N THR A 107 -7.45 6.01 -10.56
CA THR A 107 -7.67 6.79 -9.33
C THR A 107 -9.05 7.46 -9.35
N ILE A 108 -9.46 8.06 -10.48
CA ILE A 108 -10.79 8.64 -10.65
C ILE A 108 -11.87 7.58 -10.48
N PHE A 109 -11.71 6.42 -11.12
CA PHE A 109 -12.67 5.33 -11.02
C PHE A 109 -12.84 4.84 -9.57
N LEU A 110 -11.73 4.57 -8.87
CA LEU A 110 -11.76 4.14 -7.47
C LEU A 110 -12.33 5.23 -6.54
N SER A 111 -11.97 6.49 -6.77
CA SER A 111 -12.50 7.62 -5.98
C SER A 111 -14.00 7.79 -6.17
N TRP A 112 -14.49 7.60 -7.39
CA TRP A 112 -15.91 7.68 -7.71
C TRP A 112 -16.71 6.54 -7.06
N ASP A 113 -16.19 5.30 -7.09
CA ASP A 113 -16.82 4.18 -6.39
C ASP A 113 -16.88 4.40 -4.88
N GLN A 114 -15.81 4.92 -4.26
CA GLN A 114 -15.81 5.26 -2.84
C GLN A 114 -16.81 6.37 -2.48
N LEU A 115 -17.10 7.28 -3.41
CA LEU A 115 -18.08 8.35 -3.20
C LEU A 115 -19.53 7.84 -3.28
N ILE A 116 -19.83 6.93 -4.21
CA ILE A 116 -21.18 6.37 -4.40
C ILE A 116 -21.47 5.23 -3.42
N ASN A 117 -20.50 4.36 -3.19
CA ASN A 117 -20.61 3.16 -2.36
C ASN A 117 -19.60 3.20 -1.20
N PRO A 118 -19.79 4.12 -0.21
CA PRO A 118 -18.90 4.20 0.94
C PRO A 118 -19.09 2.97 1.83
N LYS A 119 -18.28 1.93 1.59
CA LYS A 119 -18.29 0.70 2.41
C LYS A 119 -17.41 0.82 3.64
N LEU A 120 -16.30 1.54 3.54
CA LEU A 120 -15.27 1.72 4.56
C LEU A 120 -14.63 3.12 4.41
N SER A 121 -13.95 3.59 5.45
CA SER A 121 -13.07 4.77 5.35
C SER A 121 -12.01 4.56 4.28
N VAL A 122 -11.69 5.61 3.51
CA VAL A 122 -10.62 5.61 2.51
C VAL A 122 -9.28 5.18 3.14
N GLY A 123 -9.07 5.49 4.43
CA GLY A 123 -7.90 5.05 5.17
C GLY A 123 -7.83 3.52 5.32
N ILE A 124 -8.95 2.86 5.62
CA ILE A 124 -9.00 1.39 5.75
C ILE A 124 -8.78 0.74 4.37
N PHE A 125 -9.35 1.31 3.32
CA PHE A 125 -9.12 0.87 1.95
C PHE A 125 -7.64 0.96 1.55
N ALA A 126 -6.99 2.10 1.82
CA ALA A 126 -5.56 2.26 1.57
C ALA A 126 -4.73 1.27 2.39
N GLN A 127 -5.11 1.04 3.65
CA GLN A 127 -4.41 0.14 4.55
C GLN A 127 -4.42 -1.31 4.06
N ASN A 128 -5.50 -1.76 3.42
CA ASN A 128 -5.58 -3.08 2.79
C ASN A 128 -4.44 -3.29 1.78
N GLY A 129 -4.22 -2.33 0.88
CA GLY A 129 -3.13 -2.40 -0.09
C GLY A 129 -1.73 -2.36 0.55
N VAL A 130 -1.53 -1.45 1.52
CA VAL A 130 -0.24 -1.30 2.22
C VAL A 130 0.11 -2.56 3.01
N TYR A 131 -0.86 -3.17 3.69
CA TYR A 131 -0.65 -4.41 4.44
C TYR A 131 -0.40 -5.60 3.53
N ALA A 132 -1.07 -5.71 2.38
CA ALA A 132 -0.76 -6.73 1.38
C ALA A 132 0.69 -6.62 0.92
N TYR A 133 1.13 -5.42 0.54
CA TYR A 133 2.51 -5.15 0.11
C TYR A 133 3.53 -5.50 1.20
N PHE A 134 3.29 -5.02 2.43
CA PHE A 134 4.17 -5.30 3.56
C PHE A 134 4.26 -6.81 3.83
N SER A 135 3.14 -7.51 3.85
CA SER A 135 3.10 -8.96 4.08
C SER A 135 3.87 -9.73 3.00
N ALA A 136 3.76 -9.29 1.74
CA ALA A 136 4.44 -9.90 0.60
C ALA A 136 5.96 -9.68 0.60
N ALA A 137 6.43 -8.54 1.12
CA ALA A 137 7.84 -8.19 1.18
C ALA A 137 8.54 -8.69 2.46
N PHE A 138 7.77 -8.90 3.54
CA PHE A 138 8.28 -9.21 4.88
C PHE A 138 9.29 -10.37 4.89
N MET A 139 8.87 -11.56 4.45
CA MET A 139 9.72 -12.75 4.51
C MET A 139 10.87 -12.72 3.49
N PRO A 140 10.68 -12.28 2.22
CA PRO A 140 11.80 -12.08 1.29
C PRO A 140 12.91 -11.18 1.83
N ILE A 141 12.56 -10.07 2.48
CA ILE A 141 13.53 -9.14 3.08
C ILE A 141 14.28 -9.81 4.23
N LEU A 142 13.57 -10.51 5.13
CA LEU A 142 14.23 -11.23 6.23
C LEU A 142 15.19 -12.32 5.73
N MET A 143 14.78 -13.11 4.74
CA MET A 143 15.65 -14.12 4.15
C MET A 143 16.88 -13.50 3.48
N GLY A 144 16.72 -12.38 2.77
CA GLY A 144 17.83 -11.67 2.14
C GLY A 144 18.82 -11.03 3.12
N MET A 145 18.34 -10.59 4.30
CA MET A 145 19.20 -9.96 5.32
C MET A 145 19.91 -10.97 6.22
N PHE A 146 19.23 -12.07 6.61
CA PHE A 146 19.71 -12.94 7.68
C PHE A 146 20.18 -14.33 7.22
N TRP A 147 19.77 -14.81 6.04
CA TRP A 147 20.18 -16.12 5.51
C TRP A 147 21.19 -15.98 4.38
N LYS A 148 22.18 -16.87 4.38
CA LYS A 148 23.10 -17.05 3.25
C LYS A 148 22.56 -18.14 2.32
N ASP A 149 22.76 -17.96 1.02
CA ASP A 149 22.44 -18.94 -0.01
C ASP A 149 20.97 -19.41 0.02
N VAL A 150 20.04 -18.45 -0.06
CA VAL A 150 18.61 -18.76 -0.12
C VAL A 150 18.22 -19.12 -1.56
N PRO A 151 17.61 -20.30 -1.82
CA PRO A 151 17.10 -20.62 -3.15
C PRO A 151 15.97 -19.64 -3.51
N LYS A 152 16.01 -19.06 -4.72
CA LYS A 152 15.05 -18.05 -5.18
C LYS A 152 13.57 -18.49 -5.04
N ALA A 153 13.31 -19.80 -5.09
CA ALA A 153 11.98 -20.36 -4.91
C ALA A 153 11.37 -20.02 -3.54
N ALA A 154 12.16 -19.97 -2.46
CA ALA A 154 11.65 -19.73 -1.11
C ALA A 154 11.05 -18.31 -0.93
N PRO A 155 11.75 -17.20 -1.25
CA PRO A 155 11.17 -15.86 -1.15
C PRO A 155 10.04 -15.63 -2.17
N ILE A 156 10.09 -16.24 -3.36
CA ILE A 156 8.99 -16.15 -4.34
C ILE A 156 7.73 -16.81 -3.78
N ALA A 157 7.84 -18.04 -3.25
CA ALA A 157 6.73 -18.74 -2.64
C ALA A 157 6.17 -17.96 -1.44
N ALA A 158 7.05 -17.41 -0.59
CA ALA A 158 6.66 -16.59 0.55
C ALA A 158 5.81 -15.38 0.12
N SER A 159 6.27 -14.64 -0.89
CA SER A 159 5.60 -13.45 -1.39
C SER A 159 4.24 -13.79 -2.02
N LEU A 160 4.19 -14.83 -2.85
CA LEU A 160 2.97 -15.27 -3.50
C LEU A 160 1.93 -15.78 -2.48
N THR A 161 2.36 -16.59 -1.50
CA THR A 161 1.49 -17.07 -0.42
C THR A 161 0.94 -15.90 0.39
N ALA A 162 1.76 -14.91 0.73
CA ALA A 162 1.29 -13.74 1.48
C ALA A 162 0.18 -12.99 0.73
N VAL A 163 0.38 -12.67 -0.56
CA VAL A 163 -0.60 -11.93 -1.36
C VAL A 163 -1.91 -12.72 -1.50
N ILE A 164 -1.82 -14.02 -1.80
CA ILE A 164 -2.99 -14.88 -1.95
C ILE A 164 -3.75 -14.94 -0.63
N VAL A 165 -3.09 -15.29 0.47
CA VAL A 165 -3.75 -15.43 1.79
C VAL A 165 -4.36 -14.12 2.24
N HIS A 166 -3.66 -12.99 2.08
CA HIS A 166 -4.17 -11.68 2.48
C HIS A 166 -5.49 -11.34 1.78
N PHE A 167 -5.52 -11.40 0.43
CA PHE A 167 -6.71 -11.05 -0.33
C PHE A 167 -7.81 -12.10 -0.25
N SER A 168 -7.48 -13.39 -0.18
CA SER A 168 -8.47 -14.45 0.06
C SER A 168 -9.16 -14.24 1.41
N MET A 169 -8.42 -13.84 2.43
CA MET A 169 -8.97 -13.59 3.75
C MET A 169 -9.82 -12.32 3.77
N TYR A 170 -9.29 -11.20 3.25
CA TYR A 170 -9.99 -9.91 3.24
C TYR A 170 -11.29 -9.94 2.43
N TYR A 171 -11.26 -10.46 1.20
CA TYR A 171 -12.47 -10.50 0.35
C TYR A 171 -13.38 -11.70 0.66
N GLY A 172 -12.81 -12.82 1.11
CA GLY A 172 -13.58 -14.00 1.52
C GLY A 172 -14.18 -13.89 2.92
N GLN A 173 -13.87 -12.82 3.66
CA GLN A 173 -14.31 -12.59 5.04
C GLN A 173 -14.08 -13.80 5.95
N LEU A 174 -12.95 -14.48 5.75
CA LEU A 174 -12.69 -15.76 6.40
C LEU A 174 -12.47 -15.57 7.91
N PRO A 175 -13.14 -16.36 8.77
CA PRO A 175 -12.92 -16.30 10.21
C PRO A 175 -11.57 -16.94 10.57
N VAL A 176 -10.87 -16.34 11.53
CA VAL A 176 -9.70 -16.99 12.13
C VAL A 176 -10.19 -18.00 13.17
N PRO A 177 -9.80 -19.30 13.07
CA PRO A 177 -10.17 -20.31 14.04
C PRO A 177 -9.89 -19.85 15.48
N PHE A 178 -10.81 -20.14 16.39
CA PHE A 178 -10.69 -19.84 17.82
C PHE A 178 -10.68 -18.34 18.20
N THR A 179 -11.10 -17.45 17.29
CA THR A 179 -11.23 -16.01 17.58
C THR A 179 -12.52 -15.42 17.00
N GLN A 180 -12.87 -14.21 17.44
CA GLN A 180 -13.96 -13.41 16.84
C GLN A 180 -13.47 -12.59 15.64
N ALA A 181 -12.19 -12.68 15.28
CA ALA A 181 -11.59 -11.88 14.22
C ALA A 181 -11.82 -12.53 12.85
N ASN A 182 -12.13 -11.70 11.86
CA ASN A 182 -12.36 -12.09 10.47
C ASN A 182 -11.53 -11.22 9.52
N GLY A 183 -11.65 -11.49 8.22
CA GLY A 183 -11.01 -10.74 7.16
C GLY A 183 -11.44 -9.28 7.00
N GLU A 184 -12.53 -8.83 7.62
CA GLU A 184 -13.02 -7.44 7.48
C GLU A 184 -11.97 -6.45 7.98
N ASN A 185 -11.19 -6.86 8.98
CA ASN A 185 -10.05 -6.12 9.44
C ASN A 185 -8.81 -6.49 8.61
N PRO A 186 -8.27 -5.58 7.76
CA PRO A 186 -7.12 -5.88 6.92
C PRO A 186 -5.86 -6.20 7.74
N GLY A 187 -5.77 -5.77 9.00
CA GLY A 187 -4.68 -6.13 9.90
C GLY A 187 -4.69 -7.61 10.30
N VAL A 188 -5.88 -8.20 10.45
CA VAL A 188 -6.04 -9.64 10.73
C VAL A 188 -5.60 -10.44 9.50
N ALA A 189 -6.07 -10.04 8.31
CA ALA A 189 -5.65 -10.65 7.05
C ALA A 189 -4.12 -10.58 6.85
N ALA A 190 -3.49 -9.45 7.20
CA ALA A 190 -2.04 -9.27 7.15
C ALA A 190 -1.29 -10.21 8.10
N ALA A 191 -1.74 -10.32 9.36
CA ALA A 191 -1.10 -11.18 10.34
C ALA A 191 -1.11 -12.65 9.91
N VAL A 192 -2.26 -13.15 9.43
CA VAL A 192 -2.37 -14.53 8.92
C VAL A 192 -1.52 -14.71 7.67
N ALA A 193 -1.53 -13.75 6.75
CA ALA A 193 -0.70 -13.78 5.55
C ALA A 193 0.80 -13.89 5.87
N ILE A 194 1.28 -13.13 6.86
CA ILE A 194 2.68 -13.21 7.32
C ILE A 194 3.01 -14.58 7.90
N ILE A 195 2.14 -15.14 8.75
CA ILE A 195 2.34 -16.48 9.32
C ILE A 195 2.42 -17.54 8.22
N CYS A 196 1.46 -17.52 7.28
CA CYS A 196 1.46 -18.46 6.14
C CYS A 196 2.68 -18.27 5.23
N SER A 197 3.09 -17.02 4.99
CA SER A 197 4.28 -16.68 4.20
C SER A 197 5.56 -17.26 4.81
N VAL A 198 5.73 -17.12 6.14
CA VAL A 198 6.85 -17.68 6.88
C VAL A 198 6.87 -19.21 6.77
N LEU A 199 5.72 -19.86 6.98
CA LEU A 199 5.60 -21.31 6.87
C LEU A 199 5.93 -21.81 5.45
N ALA A 200 5.41 -21.15 4.43
CA ALA A 200 5.69 -21.48 3.03
C ALA A 200 7.18 -21.31 2.70
N ALA A 201 7.78 -20.19 3.10
CA ALA A 201 9.19 -19.89 2.89
C ALA A 201 10.10 -20.95 3.52
N ILE A 202 9.83 -21.29 4.79
CA ILE A 202 10.61 -22.29 5.54
C ILE A 202 10.46 -23.67 4.90
N THR A 203 9.24 -24.05 4.53
CA THR A 203 8.98 -25.34 3.86
C THR A 203 9.73 -25.43 2.54
N VAL A 204 9.68 -24.40 1.71
CA VAL A 204 10.40 -24.36 0.42
C VAL A 204 11.91 -24.33 0.62
N TYR A 205 12.39 -23.60 1.62
CA TYR A 205 13.83 -23.52 1.95
C TYR A 205 14.41 -24.87 2.34
N TYR A 206 13.69 -25.68 3.12
CA TYR A 206 14.18 -27.00 3.52
C TYR A 206 13.96 -28.10 2.47
N THR A 207 12.94 -27.96 1.63
CA THR A 207 12.65 -28.95 0.56
C THR A 207 13.50 -28.71 -0.68
N THR A 208 13.85 -27.45 -0.96
CA THR A 208 14.71 -27.07 -2.08
C THR A 208 16.13 -26.96 -1.54
N GLY A 209 17.00 -27.93 -1.86
CA GLY A 209 18.40 -27.93 -1.42
C GLY A 209 19.13 -26.61 -1.69
N LYS A 210 20.22 -26.35 -0.94
CA LYS A 210 20.98 -25.10 -1.04
C LYS A 210 21.34 -24.79 -2.51
N PRO A 211 21.17 -23.55 -2.98
CA PRO A 211 21.54 -23.18 -4.33
C PRO A 211 23.04 -23.42 -4.52
N VAL A 212 23.40 -23.94 -5.70
CA VAL A 212 24.80 -24.14 -6.09
C VAL A 212 25.48 -22.76 -6.09
N PRO A 213 26.63 -22.59 -5.39
CA PRO A 213 27.32 -21.30 -5.38
C PRO A 213 27.64 -20.89 -6.81
N VAL A 214 27.32 -19.65 -7.16
CA VAL A 214 27.72 -19.08 -8.45
C VAL A 214 29.25 -18.97 -8.42
N SER A 215 29.92 -19.84 -9.18
CA SER A 215 31.36 -19.75 -9.38
C SER A 215 31.67 -18.42 -10.05
N VAL A 216 32.24 -17.48 -9.29
CA VAL A 216 32.83 -16.27 -9.85
C VAL A 216 34.01 -16.74 -10.69
N THR A 217 33.82 -16.86 -11.99
CA THR A 217 34.93 -16.99 -12.92
C THR A 217 35.69 -15.68 -12.86
N ASN A 218 36.74 -15.65 -12.04
CA ASN A 218 37.83 -14.69 -12.17
C ASN A 218 38.44 -14.90 -13.58
N ASN A 219 37.89 -14.23 -14.58
CA ASN A 219 38.71 -13.74 -15.68
C ASN A 219 39.52 -12.60 -15.05
N GLY A 220 40.63 -12.86 -14.36
CA GLY A 220 41.78 -13.49 -14.97
C GLY A 220 42.46 -12.39 -15.75
N ASP A 221 43.24 -11.58 -15.03
CA ASP A 221 44.19 -10.64 -15.59
C ASP A 221 44.98 -11.33 -16.72
N SER A 222 44.85 -10.84 -17.94
CA SER A 222 45.77 -11.17 -19.02
C SER A 222 45.93 -9.97 -19.95
N GLN A 223 46.95 -9.18 -19.58
CA GLN A 223 47.80 -8.29 -20.38
C GLN A 223 47.18 -7.11 -21.13
#